data_AF-A0A9X3PG69-F1
#
_entry.id   AF-A0A9X3PG69-F1
#
_cell.length_a   1.000
_cell.length_b   1.000
_cell.length_c   1.000
_cell.angle_alpha   90.00
_cell.angle_beta   90.00
_cell.angle_gamma   90.00
#
_symmetry.space_group_name_H-M   'P 1'
#
loop_
_entity.id
_entity.type
_entity.pdbx_description
1 polymer ?
#
loop_
_entity_poly.entity_id
_entity_poly.type
_entity_poly.pdbx_seq_one_letter_code
_entity_poly.pdbx_strand_id
1 'polypeptide(L)'
;MEQFDSEVEKALNRAGKASAWLTVLAVAMIILGIAGGVLGGVGVALSSFAGAALIYGVAVIINLLGMQLVVSWGQIRQSKGTPK
;
A
#
# COMPACT_ATOMS: atom_id res chain seq x y z
N MET A 1 14.07 -22.71 -7.86
CA MET A 1 13.85 -21.29 -8.19
C MET A 1 12.37 -21.01 -8.39
N GLU A 2 11.65 -21.79 -9.19
CA GLU A 2 10.20 -21.60 -9.44
C GLU A 2 9.32 -21.48 -8.19
N GLN A 3 9.59 -22.28 -7.15
CA GLN A 3 8.79 -22.25 -5.92
C GLN A 3 8.96 -20.92 -5.15
N PHE A 4 10.18 -20.39 -5.11
CA PHE A 4 10.51 -19.11 -4.48
C PHE A 4 9.93 -17.94 -5.29
N ASP A 5 9.96 -18.04 -6.61
CA ASP A 5 9.38 -17.04 -7.53
C ASP A 5 7.86 -16.94 -7.32
N SER A 6 7.17 -18.09 -7.18
CA SER A 6 5.72 -18.13 -6.88
C SER A 6 5.39 -17.54 -5.50
N GLU A 7 6.26 -17.73 -4.50
CA GLU A 7 6.06 -17.15 -3.17
C GLU A 7 6.22 -15.62 -3.18
N VAL A 8 7.22 -15.11 -3.90
CA VAL A 8 7.42 -13.67 -4.12
C VAL A 8 6.23 -13.05 -4.86
N GLU A 9 5.72 -13.70 -5.90
CA GLU A 9 4.55 -13.24 -6.65
C GLU A 9 3.27 -13.23 -5.79
N LYS A 10 3.06 -14.25 -4.95
CA LYS A 10 1.94 -14.28 -3.99
C LYS A 10 2.06 -13.17 -2.95
N ALA A 11 3.27 -12.93 -2.42
CA ALA A 11 3.51 -11.87 -1.46
C ALA A 11 3.24 -10.48 -2.08
N LEU A 12 3.69 -10.27 -3.32
CA LEU A 12 3.44 -9.06 -4.09
C LEU A 12 1.97 -8.82 -4.37
N ASN A 13 1.25 -9.85 -4.80
CA ASN A 13 -0.19 -9.73 -5.07
C ASN A 13 -0.97 -9.42 -3.78
N ARG A 14 -0.56 -10.01 -2.64
CA ARG A 14 -1.15 -9.67 -1.33
C ARG A 14 -0.83 -8.24 -0.91
N ALA A 15 0.43 -7.80 -1.04
CA ALA A 15 0.86 -6.45 -0.70
C ALA A 15 0.15 -5.40 -1.58
N GLY A 16 0.06 -5.65 -2.88
CA GLY A 16 -0.66 -4.79 -3.83
C GLY A 16 -2.15 -4.69 -3.51
N LYS A 17 -2.81 -5.83 -3.24
CA LYS A 17 -4.22 -5.83 -2.81
C LYS A 17 -4.41 -5.10 -1.47
N ALA A 18 -3.55 -5.33 -0.49
CA ALA A 18 -3.62 -4.67 0.81
C ALA A 18 -3.44 -3.16 0.67
N SER A 19 -2.44 -2.71 -0.09
CA SER A 19 -2.21 -1.30 -0.40
C SER A 19 -3.43 -0.68 -1.08
N ALA A 20 -3.98 -1.33 -2.11
CA ALA A 20 -5.17 -0.85 -2.81
C ALA A 20 -6.38 -0.71 -1.89
N TRP A 21 -6.65 -1.72 -1.04
CA TRP A 21 -7.76 -1.66 -0.08
C TRP A 21 -7.57 -0.55 0.96
N LEU A 22 -6.34 -0.33 1.45
CA LEU A 22 -6.06 0.76 2.37
C LEU A 22 -6.24 2.13 1.71
N THR A 23 -5.84 2.28 0.45
CA THR A 23 -6.11 3.51 -0.31
C THR A 23 -7.61 3.76 -0.46
N VAL A 24 -8.40 2.74 -0.78
CA VAL A 24 -9.87 2.84 -0.86
C VAL A 24 -10.46 3.25 0.50
N LEU A 25 -9.99 2.66 1.59
CA LEU A 25 -10.42 3.02 2.94
C LEU A 25 -10.07 4.46 3.30
N ALA A 26 -8.87 4.93 2.95
CA ALA A 26 -8.48 6.32 3.17
C ALA A 26 -9.40 7.29 2.41
N VAL A 27 -9.71 7.00 1.15
CA VAL A 27 -10.65 7.82 0.35
C VAL A 27 -12.05 7.79 0.95
N ALA A 28 -12.55 6.62 1.35
CA ALA A 28 -13.86 6.49 2.00
C ALA A 28 -13.91 7.30 3.30
N MET A 29 -12.84 7.31 4.08
CA MET A 29 -12.73 8.08 5.32
C MET A 29 -12.74 9.59 5.06
N ILE A 30 -12.14 10.07 3.97
CA ILE A 30 -12.24 11.48 3.55
C ILE A 30 -13.68 11.83 3.21
N ILE A 31 -14.36 11.00 2.41
CA ILE A 31 -15.75 11.24 1.99
C ILE A 31 -16.67 11.29 3.21
N LEU A 32 -16.54 10.32 4.11
CA LEU A 32 -17.31 10.28 5.36
C LEU A 32 -16.96 11.46 6.28
N GLY A 33 -15.70 11.88 6.30
CA GLY A 33 -15.25 13.06 7.05
C GLY A 33 -15.84 14.36 6.54
N ILE A 34 -15.95 14.53 5.23
CA ILE A 34 -16.60 15.69 4.61
C ILE A 34 -18.10 15.67 4.94
N ALA A 35 -18.78 14.53 4.73
CA ALA A 35 -20.21 14.39 5.05
C ALA A 35 -20.49 14.61 6.54
N GLY A 36 -19.67 14.04 7.41
CA GLY A 36 -19.75 14.20 8.87
C GLY A 36 -19.40 15.61 9.32
N GLY A 37 -18.48 16.29 8.63
CA GLY A 37 -18.11 17.69 8.92
C GLY A 37 -19.24 18.68 8.63
N VAL A 38 -20.09 18.40 7.64
CA VAL A 38 -21.30 19.20 7.37
C VAL A 38 -22.28 19.16 8.54
N LEU A 39 -22.38 18.02 9.23
CA LEU A 39 -23.34 17.81 10.32
C LEU A 39 -22.75 18.03 11.72
N GLY A 40 -21.46 17.75 11.91
CA GLY A 40 -20.76 17.73 13.20
C GLY A 40 -19.68 18.80 13.37
N GLY A 41 -19.49 19.67 12.37
CA GLY A 41 -18.56 20.79 12.41
C GLY A 41 -17.12 20.45 12.03
N VAL A 42 -16.27 21.48 12.00
CA VAL A 42 -14.90 21.43 11.45
C VAL A 42 -13.99 20.42 12.16
N GLY A 43 -14.18 20.17 13.45
CA GLY A 43 -13.38 19.20 14.20
C GLY A 43 -13.55 17.74 13.73
N VAL A 44 -14.76 17.37 13.28
CA VAL A 44 -15.06 16.04 12.73
C VAL A 44 -14.42 15.87 11.35
N ALA A 45 -14.44 16.92 10.53
CA ALA A 45 -13.74 16.91 9.24
C ALA A 45 -12.23 16.73 9.44
N LEU A 46 -11.59 17.53 10.31
CA LEU A 46 -10.15 17.49 10.54
C LEU A 46 -9.66 16.15 11.08
N SER A 47 -10.37 15.55 12.05
CA SER A 47 -9.99 14.23 12.58
C SER A 47 -10.09 13.12 11.53
N SER A 48 -11.09 13.20 10.64
CA SER A 48 -11.24 12.28 9.52
C SER A 48 -10.12 12.43 8.48
N PHE A 49 -9.69 13.66 8.19
CA PHE A 49 -8.52 13.90 7.33
C PHE A 49 -7.23 13.34 7.94
N ALA A 50 -7.00 13.53 9.24
CA ALA A 50 -5.84 12.98 9.92
C ALA A 50 -5.83 11.45 9.90
N GLY A 51 -6.98 10.81 10.15
CA GLY A 51 -7.14 9.36 10.06
C GLY A 51 -6.89 8.83 8.64
N ALA A 52 -7.48 9.49 7.63
CA ALA A 52 -7.28 9.12 6.24
C ALA A 52 -5.81 9.26 5.80
N ALA A 53 -5.13 10.32 6.22
CA ALA A 53 -3.72 10.54 5.92
C ALA A 53 -2.82 9.43 6.50
N LEU A 54 -3.11 8.98 7.73
CA LEU A 54 -2.39 7.86 8.34
C LEU A 54 -2.60 6.55 7.58
N ILE A 55 -3.86 6.22 7.25
CA ILE A 55 -4.19 5.01 6.49
C ILE A 55 -3.52 5.04 5.11
N TYR A 56 -3.59 6.18 4.44
CA TYR A 56 -2.95 6.37 3.14
C TYR A 56 -1.41 6.25 3.24
N GLY A 57 -0.80 6.81 4.29
CA GLY A 57 0.62 6.65 4.55
C GLY A 57 1.03 5.18 4.66
N VAL A 58 0.25 4.37 5.38
CA VAL A 58 0.49 2.92 5.48
C VAL A 58 0.32 2.24 4.12
N ALA A 59 -0.70 2.61 3.33
CA ALA A 59 -0.90 2.08 1.98
C ALA A 59 0.32 2.32 1.09
N VAL A 60 0.90 3.54 1.15
CA VAL A 60 2.10 3.92 0.40
C VAL A 60 3.32 3.12 0.87
N ILE A 61 3.51 2.96 2.19
CA ILE A 61 4.63 2.17 2.73
C ILE A 61 4.56 0.73 2.22
N ILE A 62 3.39 0.09 2.26
CA ILE A 62 3.22 -1.29 1.77
C ILE A 62 3.53 -1.37 0.26
N ASN A 63 3.11 -0.38 -0.52
CA ASN A 63 3.41 -0.33 -1.95
C ASN A 63 4.92 -0.20 -2.22
N LEU A 64 5.60 0.68 -1.48
CA LEU A 64 7.05 0.86 -1.60
C LEU A 64 7.82 -0.40 -1.21
N LEU A 65 7.41 -1.07 -0.12
CA LEU A 65 8.01 -2.35 0.28
C LEU A 65 7.82 -3.42 -0.78
N GLY A 66 6.64 -3.50 -1.40
CA GLY A 66 6.39 -4.38 -2.54
C GLY A 66 7.33 -4.07 -3.71
N MET A 67 7.46 -2.80 -4.09
CA MET A 67 8.34 -2.38 -5.17
C MET A 67 9.81 -2.70 -4.89
N GLN A 68 10.29 -2.47 -3.66
CA GLN A 68 11.64 -2.85 -3.25
C GLN A 68 11.87 -4.37 -3.32
N LEU A 69 10.86 -5.18 -2.98
CA LEU A 69 10.92 -6.64 -3.12
C LEU A 69 11.10 -7.06 -4.58
N VAL A 70 10.37 -6.45 -5.51
CA VAL A 70 10.50 -6.72 -6.96
C VAL A 70 11.89 -6.35 -7.47
N VAL A 71 12.37 -5.16 -7.11
CA VAL A 71 13.67 -4.65 -7.58
C VAL A 71 14.80 -5.52 -7.05
N SER A 72 14.81 -5.81 -5.75
CA SER A 72 15.84 -6.67 -5.13
C SER A 72 15.81 -8.09 -5.69
N TRP A 73 14.63 -8.66 -5.90
CA TRP A 73 14.48 -9.98 -6.51
C TRP A 73 14.94 -9.99 -7.98
N GLY A 74 14.61 -8.96 -8.75
CA GLY A 74 15.10 -8.78 -10.13
C GLY A 74 16.63 -8.71 -10.22
N GLN A 75 17.27 -7.97 -9.31
CA GLN A 75 18.74 -7.89 -9.21
C GLN A 75 19.37 -9.25 -8.87
N ILE A 76 18.77 -10.02 -7.95
CA ILE A 76 19.24 -11.37 -7.59
C ILE A 76 19.12 -12.33 -8.77
N ARG A 77 18.06 -12.22 -9.58
CA ARG A 77 17.86 -13.07 -10.76
C ARG A 77 18.90 -12.76 -11.85
N GLN A 78 19.22 -11.48 -12.05
CA GLN A 78 20.24 -11.03 -12.99
C GLN A 78 21.66 -11.44 -12.56
N SER A 79 22.00 -11.33 -11.27
CA SER A 79 23.34 -11.71 -10.79
C SER A 79 23.62 -13.22 -10.87
N LYS A 80 22.58 -14.05 -10.74
CA LYS A 80 22.67 -15.51 -10.92
C LYS A 80 22.69 -15.96 -12.39
N GLY A 81 22.37 -15.06 -13.33
CA GLY A 81 22.37 -15.33 -14.77
C GLY A 81 23.70 -15.09 -15.48
N THR A 82 24.68 -14.49 -14.80
CA THR A 82 26.05 -14.30 -15.31
C THR A 82 27.00 -15.33 -14.69
N PRO A 83 27.29 -16.45 -15.37
CA PRO A 83 28.53 -17.17 -15.11
C PRO A 83 29.69 -16.26 -15.54
N LYS A 84 30.66 -16.05 -14.64
CA LYS A 84 32.01 -15.67 -15.05
C LYS A 84 32.74 -16.89 -15.57
#